data_AF-A0A3P8U1Y8-F1
#
_entry.id   AF-A0A3P8U1Y8-F1
#
_cell.length_a   1.000
_cell.length_b   1.000
_cell.length_c   1.000
_cell.angle_alpha   90.00
_cell.angle_beta   90.00
_cell.angle_gamma   90.00
#
_symmetry.space_group_name_H-M   'P 1'
#
loop_
_entity.id
_entity.type
_entity.pdbx_description
1 polymer ?
#
loop_
_entity_poly.entity_id
_entity_poly.type
_entity_poly.pdbx_seq_one_letter_code
_entity_poly.pdbx_strand_id
1 'polypeptide(L)'
;RVRKKKKKKREGLDNTPPRPLEVCPLSPPGPAWTGMGRAGCCCRGAERLASPSMVRRFRPLLLLIIVVCCGARQCQVATPQCRIQKCTTDFVSLTSHLTPAVDGFHTEFCKALRSYSACTQRTAKSCRGNLVFHSAVLGISDLMSQRNCSRDGPTSSTHPEIHIEPCNYHSRTQHAHIHSHMHTHAHSHGHSHSHSRPGYLFCGLFGDPHLRTFKDSFQTCKVEGAWPLIDNDYLSVQVTNVPVVPGSSATATNKITIIFKPYEGCMDQRVYQAVTDNLPAAFDDGTVSNGVSGKVRALWISERSPGRHVELHAGYIGVTVIVRQLGRYLTLAVRIPEELAQAYDATQDLQLCLNGCPSGERIDQAGHLPLPLSPPALGLQQLRRPSYSSLTQASPYGASQVFGVEGAKERCREQLEVQDIYFHSCVFDLLTTGDVNFTVAAYSAQKDMESLHPHRDRWRIYPRGSAISTLHSGSHLIKQFALLLVCALSAALM
;
A
#
# COMPACT_ATOMS: atom_id res chain seq x y z
N ARG A 1 6.61 -60.58 -2.24
CA ARG A 1 7.02 -61.04 -0.88
C ARG A 1 8.46 -60.56 -0.60
N VAL A 2 8.72 -60.04 0.61
CA VAL A 2 10.00 -60.04 1.38
C VAL A 2 11.38 -59.72 0.70
N ARG A 3 11.89 -58.51 1.02
CA ARG A 3 13.28 -58.09 1.41
C ARG A 3 14.56 -58.49 0.62
N LYS A 4 15.30 -57.45 0.19
CA LYS A 4 16.71 -57.02 0.52
C LYS A 4 17.64 -58.07 1.23
N LYS A 5 18.98 -58.11 1.07
CA LYS A 5 19.97 -56.98 1.09
C LYS A 5 21.44 -57.37 0.69
N LYS A 6 22.24 -56.36 0.31
CA LYS A 6 23.71 -56.20 0.02
C LYS A 6 24.80 -57.25 0.43
N LYS A 7 25.87 -57.27 -0.39
CA LYS A 7 27.29 -57.70 -0.14
C LYS A 7 28.11 -56.49 0.42
N LYS A 8 28.98 -56.58 1.46
CA LYS A 8 30.45 -56.85 1.50
C LYS A 8 31.31 -56.06 0.46
N LYS A 9 32.52 -55.50 0.74
CA LYS A 9 33.43 -55.47 1.94
C LYS A 9 34.64 -54.47 1.73
N ARG A 10 35.39 -54.11 2.82
CA ARG A 10 36.82 -53.62 2.91
C ARG A 10 37.18 -52.17 2.50
N GLU A 11 38.08 -51.41 3.16
CA GLU A 11 39.51 -51.59 3.63
C GLU A 11 40.52 -51.60 2.46
N GLY A 12 41.66 -50.89 2.40
CA GLY A 12 42.36 -49.89 3.25
C GLY A 12 43.26 -48.98 2.34
N LEU A 13 44.36 -48.30 2.72
CA LEU A 13 45.13 -48.15 3.97
C LEU A 13 45.95 -46.81 3.89
N ASP A 14 46.45 -46.31 5.02
CA ASP A 14 47.20 -45.04 5.22
C ASP A 14 48.75 -45.19 5.10
N ASN A 15 49.49 -44.08 4.95
CA ASN A 15 50.72 -43.74 5.72
C ASN A 15 51.41 -42.41 5.30
N THR A 16 52.16 -41.81 6.24
CA THR A 16 52.72 -40.42 6.28
C THR A 16 54.15 -40.41 6.87
N PRO A 17 54.81 -39.29 7.29
CA PRO A 17 54.54 -37.85 7.12
C PRO A 17 55.53 -37.14 6.15
N PRO A 18 56.67 -36.47 6.48
CA PRO A 18 57.34 -36.16 7.76
C PRO A 18 57.17 -34.66 8.21
N ARG A 19 58.21 -34.03 8.79
CA ARG A 19 58.25 -32.65 9.33
C ARG A 19 59.73 -32.16 9.39
N PRO A 20 60.19 -31.05 10.07
CA PRO A 20 59.68 -30.29 11.25
C PRO A 20 59.39 -28.79 10.91
N LEU A 21 59.28 -27.76 11.78
CA LEU A 21 59.57 -27.51 13.22
C LEU A 21 58.38 -26.87 14.00
N GLU A 22 58.53 -25.63 14.48
CA GLU A 22 58.08 -25.11 15.80
C GLU A 22 57.61 -23.61 15.70
N VAL A 23 57.36 -22.76 16.73
CA VAL A 23 57.60 -22.79 18.20
C VAL A 23 56.58 -21.94 18.99
N CYS A 24 56.49 -22.14 20.32
CA CYS A 24 55.70 -21.40 21.33
C CYS A 24 56.55 -21.26 22.64
N PRO A 25 56.18 -20.55 23.76
CA PRO A 25 54.88 -19.97 24.17
C PRO A 25 54.95 -18.61 24.93
N LEU A 26 53.94 -18.30 25.78
CA LEU A 26 53.86 -17.35 26.93
C LEU A 26 53.49 -15.86 26.68
N SER A 27 53.27 -15.09 27.76
CA SER A 27 52.27 -13.98 27.83
C SER A 27 52.76 -12.67 28.56
N PRO A 28 51.92 -11.75 29.11
CA PRO A 28 52.10 -10.27 29.05
C PRO A 28 52.92 -9.67 30.24
N PRO A 29 53.11 -8.32 30.43
CA PRO A 29 52.47 -7.13 29.81
C PRO A 29 53.39 -5.93 29.44
N GLY A 30 52.82 -4.82 28.92
CA GLY A 30 53.51 -3.52 28.76
C GLY A 30 52.76 -2.46 27.92
N PRO A 31 52.95 -1.13 28.10
CA PRO A 31 52.17 -0.08 27.42
C PRO A 31 52.97 0.90 26.50
N ALA A 32 52.20 1.75 25.77
CA ALA A 32 52.44 3.20 25.50
C ALA A 32 52.59 3.72 24.04
N TRP A 33 51.58 4.51 23.64
CA TRP A 33 51.62 5.89 23.07
C TRP A 33 52.43 6.29 21.80
N THR A 34 51.67 6.87 20.84
CA THR A 34 52.00 7.98 19.89
C THR A 34 53.05 7.84 18.77
N GLY A 35 52.73 8.43 17.61
CA GLY A 35 53.69 8.75 16.55
C GLY A 35 53.05 9.05 15.18
N MET A 36 52.71 10.32 14.91
CA MET A 36 52.17 10.74 13.60
C MET A 36 53.30 11.25 12.69
N GLY A 37 53.38 10.80 11.44
CA GLY A 37 54.36 11.26 10.46
C GLY A 37 53.74 11.47 9.07
N ARG A 38 53.95 12.65 8.48
CA ARG A 38 53.67 12.92 7.05
C ARG A 38 54.98 12.84 6.26
N ALA A 39 54.96 12.16 5.12
CA ALA A 39 56.02 12.24 4.12
C ALA A 39 55.76 13.38 3.11
N GLY A 40 56.81 13.81 2.40
CA GLY A 40 56.71 14.70 1.25
C GLY A 40 58.02 14.82 0.47
N CYS A 41 57.90 14.84 -0.87
CA CYS A 41 58.90 15.24 -1.88
C CYS A 41 58.11 15.52 -3.18
N CYS A 42 58.31 16.64 -3.89
CA CYS A 42 59.39 16.90 -4.87
C CYS A 42 59.27 15.94 -6.08
N CYS A 43 59.21 16.40 -7.33
CA CYS A 43 60.03 17.42 -8.03
C CYS A 43 59.21 18.13 -9.15
N ARG A 44 59.70 19.09 -9.96
CA ARG A 44 60.72 20.18 -9.90
C ARG A 44 60.77 20.77 -11.32
N GLY A 45 60.58 22.08 -11.52
CA GLY A 45 60.59 22.70 -12.85
C GLY A 45 60.54 24.22 -12.79
N ALA A 46 61.30 24.90 -13.64
CA ALA A 46 61.55 26.35 -13.62
C ALA A 46 61.90 26.84 -15.06
N GLU A 47 61.91 28.12 -15.45
CA GLU A 47 61.86 29.40 -14.73
C GLU A 47 60.98 30.47 -15.44
N ARG A 48 60.64 31.55 -14.71
CA ARG A 48 60.48 33.00 -15.08
C ARG A 48 60.05 33.40 -16.52
N LEU A 49 59.20 34.41 -16.74
CA LEU A 49 59.38 35.83 -16.36
C LEU A 49 58.04 36.63 -16.31
N ALA A 50 58.08 37.80 -15.62
CA ALA A 50 57.17 38.97 -15.60
C ALA A 50 55.65 38.81 -15.96
N SER A 51 54.65 39.15 -15.12
CA SER A 51 54.37 40.39 -14.34
C SER A 51 53.90 41.58 -15.21
N PRO A 52 52.90 42.40 -14.80
CA PRO A 52 51.95 42.33 -13.67
C PRO A 52 50.50 42.12 -14.20
N SER A 53 49.34 42.65 -13.76
CA SER A 53 48.86 43.41 -12.57
C SER A 53 47.33 43.26 -12.39
N MET A 54 46.82 42.57 -11.34
CA MET A 54 45.40 42.75 -10.91
C MET A 54 45.10 42.46 -9.42
N VAL A 55 46.06 42.01 -8.61
CA VAL A 55 45.83 41.53 -7.23
C VAL A 55 45.70 42.67 -6.18
N ARG A 56 44.97 43.74 -6.49
CA ARG A 56 44.76 44.89 -5.57
C ARG A 56 43.32 45.36 -5.37
N ARG A 57 42.31 44.68 -5.95
CA ARG A 57 40.87 45.00 -5.73
C ARG A 57 40.10 44.00 -4.84
N PHE A 58 40.58 42.77 -4.64
CA PHE A 58 39.81 41.71 -3.95
C PHE A 58 40.13 41.51 -2.45
N ARG A 59 41.19 42.13 -1.90
CA ARG A 59 41.52 42.03 -0.46
C ARG A 59 40.41 42.50 0.51
N PRO A 60 39.68 43.61 0.30
CA PRO A 60 38.65 44.03 1.25
C PRO A 60 37.44 43.08 1.27
N LEU A 61 37.07 42.51 0.12
CA LEU A 61 35.93 41.60 0.01
C LEU A 61 36.16 40.27 0.76
N LEU A 62 37.38 39.71 0.66
CA LEU A 62 37.75 38.49 1.37
C LEU A 62 37.76 38.68 2.90
N LEU A 63 38.23 39.84 3.38
CA LEU A 63 38.17 40.19 4.80
C LEU A 63 36.73 40.35 5.30
N LEU A 64 35.86 40.97 4.51
CA LEU A 64 34.43 41.10 4.85
C LEU A 64 33.76 39.73 5.01
N ILE A 65 34.03 38.80 4.09
CA ILE A 65 33.51 37.42 4.16
C ILE A 65 34.00 36.71 5.41
N ILE A 66 35.29 36.83 5.78
CA ILE A 66 35.83 36.21 6.99
C ILE A 66 35.18 36.77 8.26
N VAL A 67 34.96 38.09 8.34
CA VAL A 67 34.25 38.72 9.47
C VAL A 67 32.80 38.23 9.57
N VAL A 68 32.08 38.16 8.45
CA VAL A 68 30.68 37.66 8.40
C VAL A 68 30.61 36.17 8.78
N CYS A 69 31.54 35.33 8.31
CA CYS A 69 31.57 33.90 8.63
C CYS A 69 31.98 33.61 10.09
N CYS A 70 32.80 34.47 10.71
CA CYS A 70 33.19 34.32 12.12
C CYS A 70 32.17 34.94 13.10
N GLY A 71 31.46 36.01 12.70
CA GLY A 71 30.53 36.75 13.56
C GLY A 71 29.28 35.98 14.01
N ALA A 72 28.97 34.83 13.38
CA ALA A 72 27.79 34.01 13.69
C ALA A 72 28.11 32.67 14.37
N ARG A 73 29.35 32.43 14.83
CA ARG A 73 29.71 31.21 15.58
C ARG A 73 29.68 31.42 17.08
N GLN A 74 28.48 31.69 17.60
CA GLN A 74 28.18 31.45 19.01
C GLN A 74 28.44 29.97 19.30
N CYS A 75 29.50 29.65 20.04
CA CYS A 75 29.69 28.29 20.56
C CYS A 75 28.66 28.04 21.65
N GLN A 76 27.44 27.66 21.25
CA GLN A 76 26.45 27.10 22.15
C GLN A 76 26.94 25.72 22.60
N VAL A 77 27.80 25.73 23.62
CA VAL A 77 27.86 24.65 24.60
C VAL A 77 26.44 24.52 25.13
N ALA A 78 25.70 23.54 24.62
CA ALA A 78 24.32 23.27 25.01
C ALA A 78 24.32 22.77 26.45
N THR A 79 24.34 23.71 27.40
CA THR A 79 24.20 23.41 28.82
C THR A 79 22.87 22.68 29.01
N PRO A 80 22.85 21.45 29.56
CA PRO A 80 21.62 20.69 29.66
C PRO A 80 20.71 21.44 30.63
N GLN A 81 19.66 22.08 30.11
CA GLN A 81 18.80 22.94 30.91
C GLN A 81 18.09 22.17 32.03
N CYS A 82 17.91 22.80 33.19
CA CYS A 82 17.18 22.20 34.31
C CYS A 82 15.70 22.00 33.94
N ARG A 83 15.24 20.74 33.90
CA ARG A 83 13.87 20.39 33.48
C ARG A 83 12.89 20.19 34.64
N ILE A 84 13.18 20.77 35.81
CA ILE A 84 12.35 20.60 37.01
C ILE A 84 10.88 20.94 36.78
N GLN A 85 10.58 22.07 36.10
CA GLN A 85 9.21 22.50 35.84
C GLN A 85 8.42 21.43 35.08
N LYS A 86 9.02 20.75 34.10
CA LYS A 86 8.37 19.62 33.43
C LYS A 86 8.11 18.46 34.39
N CYS A 87 9.09 18.06 35.21
CA CYS A 87 8.87 17.00 36.21
C CYS A 87 7.71 17.31 37.17
N THR A 88 7.56 18.59 37.56
CA THR A 88 6.45 19.05 38.40
C THR A 88 5.11 19.06 37.66
N THR A 89 5.06 19.54 36.42
CA THR A 89 3.83 19.50 35.58
C THR A 89 3.40 18.07 35.30
N ASP A 90 4.35 17.18 34.94
CA ASP A 90 4.10 15.76 34.71
C ASP A 90 3.51 15.11 35.98
N PHE A 91 4.05 15.41 37.18
CA PHE A 91 3.51 14.92 38.45
C PHE A 91 2.09 15.43 38.74
N VAL A 92 1.83 16.74 38.57
CA VAL A 92 0.50 17.33 38.79
C VAL A 92 -0.53 16.71 37.83
N SER A 93 -0.17 16.49 36.57
CA SER A 93 -1.04 15.85 35.57
C SER A 93 -1.33 14.37 35.87
N LEU A 94 -0.42 13.67 36.58
CA LEU A 94 -0.63 12.29 37.01
C LEU A 94 -1.45 12.17 38.29
N THR A 95 -1.63 13.27 39.06
CA THR A 95 -2.38 13.26 40.31
C THR A 95 -3.70 14.05 40.27
N SER A 96 -3.90 14.94 39.29
CA SER A 96 -5.09 15.80 39.16
C SER A 96 -6.43 15.05 39.04
N HIS A 97 -6.41 13.80 38.61
CA HIS A 97 -7.59 12.94 38.45
C HIS A 97 -7.78 11.93 39.58
N LEU A 98 -6.86 11.86 40.54
CA LEU A 98 -6.92 10.93 41.66
C LEU A 98 -7.78 11.53 42.79
N THR A 99 -8.95 10.97 43.05
CA THR A 99 -9.81 11.38 44.17
C THR A 99 -9.77 10.34 45.31
N PRO A 100 -9.89 10.73 46.59
CA PRO A 100 -9.78 9.80 47.73
C PRO A 100 -10.87 8.72 47.82
N ALA A 101 -11.89 8.77 46.96
CA ALA A 101 -13.01 7.83 46.93
C ALA A 101 -12.84 6.70 45.88
N VAL A 102 -11.65 6.58 45.27
CA VAL A 102 -11.34 5.58 44.24
C VAL A 102 -10.47 4.46 44.83
N ASP A 103 -10.90 3.22 44.69
CA ASP A 103 -10.11 2.04 45.05
C ASP A 103 -8.75 2.06 44.32
N GLY A 104 -7.67 1.87 45.07
CA GLY A 104 -6.31 1.94 44.55
C GLY A 104 -5.69 3.34 44.46
N PHE A 105 -6.39 4.42 44.88
CA PHE A 105 -5.85 5.80 44.96
C PHE A 105 -4.41 5.86 45.51
N HIS A 106 -4.16 5.15 46.62
CA HIS A 106 -2.86 5.08 47.28
C HIS A 106 -1.76 4.51 46.39
N THR A 107 -2.06 3.42 45.67
CA THR A 107 -1.13 2.75 44.75
C THR A 107 -0.75 3.64 43.58
N GLU A 108 -1.74 4.30 42.95
CA GLU A 108 -1.48 5.19 41.81
C GLU A 108 -0.75 6.47 42.23
N PHE A 109 -1.07 7.02 43.40
CA PHE A 109 -0.34 8.17 43.96
C PHE A 109 1.14 7.82 44.25
N CYS A 110 1.41 6.64 44.82
CA CYS A 110 2.79 6.15 45.00
C CYS A 110 3.51 5.90 43.66
N LYS A 111 2.83 5.36 42.64
CA LYS A 111 3.40 5.21 41.28
C LYS A 111 3.78 6.57 40.67
N ALA A 112 2.94 7.60 40.84
CA ALA A 112 3.22 8.96 40.37
C ALA A 112 4.39 9.61 41.12
N LEU A 113 4.48 9.44 42.45
CA LEU A 113 5.62 9.92 43.25
C LEU A 113 6.95 9.27 42.83
N ARG A 114 6.97 7.96 42.53
CA ARG A 114 8.17 7.30 41.97
C ARG A 114 8.60 7.91 40.64
N SER A 115 7.66 8.20 39.74
CA SER A 115 7.95 8.86 38.46
C SER A 115 8.53 10.26 38.67
N TYR A 116 7.99 11.02 39.61
CA TYR A 116 8.49 12.36 39.94
C TYR A 116 9.92 12.29 40.53
N SER A 117 10.19 11.33 41.42
CA SER A 117 11.52 11.05 41.95
C SER A 117 12.52 10.65 40.85
N ALA A 118 12.13 9.77 39.93
CA ALA A 118 12.98 9.36 38.82
C ALA A 118 13.24 10.53 37.83
N CYS A 119 12.25 11.40 37.60
CA CYS A 119 12.39 12.58 36.75
C CYS A 119 13.37 13.60 37.35
N THR A 120 13.21 13.94 38.64
CA THR A 120 14.10 14.87 39.33
C THR A 120 15.54 14.35 39.40
N GLN A 121 15.74 13.07 39.75
CA GLN A 121 17.07 12.43 39.75
C GLN A 121 17.79 12.55 38.39
N ARG A 122 17.09 12.34 37.27
CA ARG A 122 17.66 12.45 35.91
C ARG A 122 18.13 13.86 35.57
N THR A 123 17.44 14.91 36.03
CA THR A 123 17.80 16.32 35.77
C THR A 123 18.69 16.95 36.86
N ALA A 124 18.98 16.25 37.96
CA ALA A 124 19.70 16.78 39.13
C ALA A 124 21.06 17.43 38.82
N LYS A 125 21.83 16.89 37.86
CA LYS A 125 23.13 17.47 37.42
C LYS A 125 22.97 18.89 36.86
N SER A 126 21.86 19.14 36.15
CA SER A 126 21.49 20.44 35.57
C SER A 126 20.86 21.40 36.56
N CYS A 127 20.20 20.88 37.60
CA CYS A 127 19.36 21.65 38.51
C CYS A 127 20.05 22.09 39.82
N ARG A 128 21.37 21.88 39.95
CA ARG A 128 22.14 22.15 41.19
C ARG A 128 21.88 23.52 41.83
N GLY A 129 21.72 24.58 41.04
CA GLY A 129 21.45 25.95 41.50
C GLY A 129 19.98 26.37 41.49
N ASN A 130 19.03 25.45 41.30
CA ASN A 130 17.61 25.77 41.16
C ASN A 130 16.85 25.49 42.47
N LEU A 131 16.27 26.53 43.08
CA LEU A 131 15.54 26.40 44.35
C LEU A 131 14.30 25.49 44.25
N VAL A 132 13.58 25.53 43.13
CA VAL A 132 12.39 24.68 42.89
C VAL A 132 12.76 23.20 42.79
N PHE A 133 13.97 22.89 42.32
CA PHE A 133 14.47 21.51 42.32
C PHE A 133 14.73 21.00 43.74
N HIS A 134 15.36 21.82 44.60
CA HIS A 134 15.63 21.40 45.98
C HIS A 134 14.35 21.29 46.81
N SER A 135 13.39 22.22 46.67
CA SER A 135 12.09 22.10 47.34
C SER A 135 11.28 20.90 46.83
N ALA A 136 11.33 20.60 45.53
CA ALA A 136 10.69 19.40 44.98
C ALA A 136 11.31 18.10 45.51
N VAL A 137 12.64 18.00 45.60
CA VAL A 137 13.32 16.80 46.13
C VAL A 137 12.96 16.57 47.60
N LEU A 138 12.90 17.63 48.41
CA LEU A 138 12.44 17.54 49.81
C LEU A 138 10.96 17.13 49.88
N GLY A 139 10.08 17.77 49.12
CA GLY A 139 8.65 17.44 49.07
C GLY A 139 8.35 16.02 48.58
N ILE A 140 9.13 15.48 47.63
CA ILE A 140 9.05 14.07 47.22
C ILE A 140 9.40 13.15 48.40
N SER A 141 10.47 13.45 49.16
CA SER A 141 10.88 12.62 50.30
C SER A 141 9.84 12.64 51.42
N ASP A 142 9.27 13.80 51.70
CA ASP A 142 8.20 14.00 52.68
C ASP A 142 6.91 13.24 52.28
N LEU A 143 6.41 13.46 51.06
CA LEU A 143 5.20 12.77 50.56
C LEU A 143 5.35 11.25 50.49
N MET A 144 6.53 10.73 50.15
CA MET A 144 6.81 9.29 50.17
C MET A 144 6.76 8.72 51.61
N SER A 145 7.21 9.49 52.60
CA SER A 145 7.16 9.12 54.02
C SER A 145 5.72 9.19 54.57
N GLN A 146 5.03 10.33 54.38
CA GLN A 146 3.65 10.54 54.84
C GLN A 146 2.64 9.51 54.29
N ARG A 147 2.94 8.90 53.14
CA ARG A 147 2.10 7.88 52.50
C ARG A 147 2.66 6.46 52.58
N ASN A 148 3.75 6.20 53.29
CA ASN A 148 4.40 4.88 53.34
C ASN A 148 4.67 4.28 51.94
N CYS A 149 5.03 5.10 50.96
CA CYS A 149 5.31 4.63 49.60
C CYS A 149 6.69 3.96 49.54
N SER A 150 6.75 2.67 49.20
CA SER A 150 8.01 2.00 48.85
C SER A 150 8.73 2.77 47.74
N ARG A 151 10.04 3.01 47.92
CA ARG A 151 10.90 3.68 46.92
C ARG A 151 10.98 2.89 45.62
N ASP A 152 11.04 1.58 45.74
CA ASP A 152 11.09 0.63 44.63
C ASP A 152 9.69 0.13 44.25
N GLY A 153 9.49 -0.19 42.98
CA GLY A 153 8.20 -0.58 42.39
C GLY A 153 7.90 0.17 41.09
N PRO A 154 6.75 -0.09 40.44
CA PRO A 154 6.39 0.51 39.16
C PRO A 154 6.25 2.04 39.28
N THR A 155 6.72 2.73 38.23
CA THR A 155 6.54 4.17 37.97
C THR A 155 5.35 4.38 37.05
N SER A 156 4.50 5.37 37.34
CA SER A 156 3.44 5.77 36.40
C SER A 156 4.04 6.36 35.11
N SER A 157 3.64 5.83 33.96
CA SER A 157 4.15 6.26 32.65
C SER A 157 3.24 7.33 32.03
N THR A 158 3.82 8.44 31.57
CA THR A 158 3.11 9.46 30.78
C THR A 158 2.86 9.03 29.33
N HIS A 159 3.44 7.90 28.90
CA HIS A 159 2.96 7.15 27.75
C HIS A 159 2.07 6.02 28.28
N PRO A 160 0.75 6.00 28.03
CA PRO A 160 -0.08 4.86 28.40
C PRO A 160 0.47 3.60 27.74
N GLU A 161 0.37 2.45 28.40
CA GLU A 161 0.56 1.16 27.75
C GLU A 161 -0.61 0.93 26.79
N ILE A 162 -0.51 1.50 25.59
CA ILE A 162 -1.47 1.26 24.53
C ILE A 162 -1.33 -0.21 24.14
N HIS A 163 -2.38 -0.98 24.43
CA HIS A 163 -2.47 -2.37 24.01
C HIS A 163 -2.43 -2.41 22.47
N ILE A 164 -1.26 -2.73 21.90
CA ILE A 164 -1.08 -2.85 20.45
C ILE A 164 -1.83 -4.10 20.02
N GLU A 165 -3.08 -3.93 19.62
CA GLU A 165 -3.94 -5.01 19.13
C GLU A 165 -3.34 -5.57 17.82
N PRO A 166 -2.65 -6.74 17.82
CA PRO A 166 -1.74 -7.10 16.73
C PRO A 166 -2.49 -7.32 15.41
N CYS A 167 -3.73 -7.79 15.51
CA CYS A 167 -4.65 -8.07 14.43
C CYS A 167 -5.44 -6.85 13.91
N ASN A 168 -5.15 -5.62 14.32
CA ASN A 168 -5.86 -4.43 13.83
C ASN A 168 -4.92 -3.50 13.03
N TYR A 169 -5.09 -3.50 11.69
CA TYR A 169 -4.34 -2.65 10.78
C TYR A 169 -4.48 -1.15 11.09
N HIS A 170 -5.69 -0.70 11.46
CA HIS A 170 -5.94 0.71 11.77
C HIS A 170 -5.29 1.15 13.09
N SER A 171 -5.20 0.27 14.08
CA SER A 171 -4.42 0.53 15.30
C SER A 171 -2.93 0.62 14.97
N ARG A 172 -2.39 -0.38 14.26
CA ARG A 172 -0.95 -0.46 13.91
C ARG A 172 -0.47 0.79 13.18
N THR A 173 -1.21 1.22 12.15
CA THR A 173 -0.88 2.44 11.37
C THR A 173 -1.01 3.73 12.19
N GLN A 174 -2.02 3.86 13.05
CA GLN A 174 -2.13 5.02 13.95
C GLN A 174 -0.96 5.10 14.94
N HIS A 175 -0.50 3.98 15.50
CA HIS A 175 0.62 3.98 16.45
C HIS A 175 1.97 4.26 15.78
N ALA A 176 2.19 3.79 14.54
CA ALA A 176 3.39 4.13 13.78
C ALA A 176 3.59 5.66 13.62
N HIS A 177 2.51 6.38 13.30
CA HIS A 177 2.54 7.85 13.19
C HIS A 177 2.72 8.57 14.55
N ILE A 178 2.24 7.99 15.67
CA ILE A 178 2.47 8.56 17.01
C ILE A 178 3.95 8.46 17.40
N HIS A 179 4.60 7.31 17.15
CA HIS A 179 6.01 7.13 17.48
C HIS A 179 6.95 7.97 16.59
N SER A 180 6.63 8.17 15.29
CA SER A 180 7.45 9.03 14.42
C SER A 180 7.45 10.50 14.86
N HIS A 181 6.33 11.02 15.36
CA HIS A 181 6.26 12.37 15.94
C HIS A 181 7.10 12.53 17.21
N MET A 182 7.18 11.51 18.07
CA MET A 182 7.96 11.61 19.31
C MET A 182 9.48 11.67 19.08
N HIS A 183 9.98 11.23 17.92
CA HIS A 183 11.40 11.27 17.56
C HIS A 183 11.83 12.51 16.75
N THR A 184 10.90 13.37 16.28
CA THR A 184 11.20 14.43 15.30
C THR A 184 10.98 15.86 15.80
N HIS A 185 10.88 16.08 17.12
CA HIS A 185 10.87 17.43 17.71
C HIS A 185 12.27 18.07 17.78
N ALA A 186 12.89 18.25 16.61
CA ALA A 186 14.15 18.99 16.42
C ALA A 186 14.11 19.83 15.12
N HIS A 187 13.50 21.03 15.23
CA HIS A 187 13.62 22.17 14.30
C HIS A 187 13.51 21.92 12.79
N SER A 188 12.29 22.07 12.25
CA SER A 188 12.12 22.80 10.98
C SER A 188 10.74 23.49 10.92
N HIS A 189 10.58 24.45 10.00
CA HIS A 189 9.35 25.23 9.86
C HIS A 189 8.34 24.58 8.90
N GLY A 190 7.08 24.54 9.34
CA GLY A 190 5.92 24.84 8.49
C GLY A 190 5.68 23.99 7.24
N HIS A 191 5.21 22.74 7.42
CA HIS A 191 4.25 22.15 6.47
C HIS A 191 3.08 21.51 7.21
N SER A 192 1.89 21.61 6.61
CA SER A 192 0.66 21.02 7.13
C SER A 192 0.68 19.50 6.94
N HIS A 193 1.15 18.78 7.96
CA HIS A 193 0.97 17.34 8.04
C HIS A 193 -0.49 17.04 8.39
N SER A 194 -1.33 17.02 7.34
CA SER A 194 -2.62 16.35 7.34
C SER A 194 -2.50 14.97 7.97
N HIS A 195 -3.51 14.55 8.74
CA HIS A 195 -3.59 13.18 9.26
C HIS A 195 -3.69 12.18 8.10
N SER A 196 -2.54 11.70 7.63
CA SER A 196 -2.43 10.76 6.51
C SER A 196 -3.01 9.41 6.90
N ARG A 197 -4.33 9.25 6.69
CA ARG A 197 -4.95 7.92 6.58
C ARG A 197 -4.16 7.12 5.54
N PRO A 198 -3.95 5.80 5.75
CA PRO A 198 -3.27 4.98 4.77
C PRO A 198 -3.87 5.16 3.37
N GLY A 199 -3.01 5.33 2.37
CA GLY A 199 -3.42 5.29 0.97
C GLY A 199 -4.03 3.92 0.68
N TYR A 200 -5.12 3.88 -0.07
CA TYR A 200 -5.72 2.65 -0.54
C TYR A 200 -5.69 2.63 -2.07
N LEU A 201 -5.51 1.44 -2.63
CA LEU A 201 -5.58 1.19 -4.06
C LEU A 201 -6.73 0.21 -4.35
N PHE A 202 -7.26 0.28 -5.57
CA PHE A 202 -8.36 -0.55 -6.06
C PHE A 202 -7.91 -1.36 -7.27
N CYS A 203 -8.27 -2.64 -7.33
CA CYS A 203 -8.18 -3.46 -8.54
C CYS A 203 -9.52 -4.14 -8.81
N GLY A 204 -9.87 -4.37 -10.07
CA GLY A 204 -11.11 -5.06 -10.45
C GLY A 204 -10.96 -5.87 -11.73
N LEU A 205 -11.64 -7.02 -11.79
CA LEU A 205 -11.68 -7.96 -12.92
C LEU A 205 -13.12 -8.42 -13.18
N PHE A 206 -13.60 -8.22 -14.40
CA PHE A 206 -14.97 -8.52 -14.86
C PHE A 206 -15.04 -8.54 -16.39
N GLY A 207 -16.13 -9.03 -17.00
CA GLY A 207 -16.25 -9.05 -18.47
C GLY A 207 -15.26 -10.02 -19.11
N ASP A 208 -14.71 -9.66 -20.28
CA ASP A 208 -13.98 -10.59 -21.15
C ASP A 208 -12.42 -10.64 -21.13
N PRO A 209 -11.78 -10.86 -19.96
CA PRO A 209 -11.79 -10.04 -18.75
C PRO A 209 -11.17 -8.65 -18.98
N HIS A 210 -11.94 -7.63 -18.63
CA HIS A 210 -11.45 -6.29 -18.41
C HIS A 210 -10.81 -6.13 -17.03
N LEU A 211 -9.67 -5.43 -17.00
CA LEU A 211 -8.83 -5.25 -15.83
C LEU A 211 -8.69 -3.75 -15.52
N ARG A 212 -9.08 -3.35 -14.31
CA ARG A 212 -8.69 -2.07 -13.71
C ARG A 212 -7.55 -2.32 -12.73
N THR A 213 -6.38 -1.76 -13.00
CA THR A 213 -5.19 -1.88 -12.13
C THR A 213 -5.21 -0.90 -10.96
N PHE A 214 -4.35 -1.13 -9.97
CA PHE A 214 -4.05 -0.22 -8.86
C PHE A 214 -3.59 1.18 -9.31
N LYS A 215 -3.09 1.30 -10.54
CA LYS A 215 -2.64 2.56 -11.17
C LYS A 215 -3.77 3.27 -11.94
N ASP A 216 -5.02 2.85 -11.75
CA ASP A 216 -6.22 3.27 -12.49
C ASP A 216 -6.13 3.07 -14.02
N SER A 217 -5.20 2.24 -14.50
CA SER A 217 -5.14 1.89 -15.93
C SER A 217 -6.19 0.82 -16.25
N PHE A 218 -7.00 1.07 -17.26
CA PHE A 218 -7.97 0.10 -17.78
C PHE A 218 -7.38 -0.66 -18.98
N GLN A 219 -7.54 -1.99 -19.00
CA GLN A 219 -7.02 -2.89 -20.02
C GLN A 219 -8.06 -3.98 -20.32
N THR A 220 -7.97 -4.66 -21.45
CA THR A 220 -8.84 -5.81 -21.78
C THR A 220 -7.99 -6.91 -22.36
N CYS A 221 -8.09 -8.11 -21.81
CA CYS A 221 -7.01 -9.07 -21.86
C CYS A 221 -7.52 -10.48 -22.15
N LYS A 222 -6.82 -11.23 -23.00
CA LYS A 222 -7.13 -12.64 -23.22
C LYS A 222 -6.84 -13.46 -21.95
N VAL A 223 -5.59 -13.43 -21.47
CA VAL A 223 -5.11 -14.07 -20.21
C VAL A 223 -5.75 -15.44 -19.95
N GLU A 224 -5.69 -16.32 -20.96
CA GLU A 224 -6.26 -17.67 -20.90
C GLU A 224 -5.48 -18.55 -19.91
N GLY A 225 -6.19 -19.42 -19.17
CA GLY A 225 -5.57 -20.25 -18.13
C GLY A 225 -5.44 -19.50 -16.80
N ALA A 226 -4.43 -19.84 -16.00
CA ALA A 226 -4.31 -19.39 -14.61
C ALA A 226 -3.29 -18.25 -14.42
N TRP A 227 -3.73 -17.11 -13.88
CA TRP A 227 -2.93 -15.87 -13.80
C TRP A 227 -2.93 -15.23 -12.40
N PRO A 228 -1.78 -14.70 -11.94
CA PRO A 228 -1.69 -13.93 -10.69
C PRO A 228 -2.19 -12.49 -10.87
N LEU A 229 -3.21 -12.11 -10.13
CA LEU A 229 -3.65 -10.71 -10.02
C LEU A 229 -2.81 -9.94 -9.01
N ILE A 230 -2.58 -10.55 -7.86
CA ILE A 230 -1.75 -10.04 -6.77
C ILE A 230 -0.88 -11.22 -6.34
N ASP A 231 0.41 -10.99 -6.15
CA ASP A 231 1.26 -11.86 -5.35
C ASP A 231 2.31 -11.01 -4.65
N ASN A 232 2.05 -10.71 -3.39
CA ASN A 232 2.85 -9.83 -2.55
C ASN A 232 3.14 -10.53 -1.21
N ASP A 233 3.82 -9.90 -0.26
CA ASP A 233 4.24 -10.56 0.99
C ASP A 233 3.08 -11.11 1.85
N TYR A 234 1.86 -10.60 1.65
CA TYR A 234 0.69 -10.82 2.53
C TYR A 234 -0.46 -11.58 1.87
N LEU A 235 -0.54 -11.58 0.55
CA LEU A 235 -1.70 -12.02 -0.22
C LEU A 235 -1.28 -12.54 -1.61
N SER A 236 -1.75 -13.72 -1.97
CA SER A 236 -1.79 -14.16 -3.38
C SER A 236 -3.24 -14.24 -3.84
N VAL A 237 -3.54 -13.66 -5.00
CA VAL A 237 -4.84 -13.77 -5.68
C VAL A 237 -4.61 -14.30 -7.08
N GLN A 238 -5.09 -15.51 -7.34
CA GLN A 238 -4.98 -16.19 -8.63
C GLN A 238 -6.38 -16.39 -9.24
N VAL A 239 -6.51 -16.10 -10.53
CA VAL A 239 -7.73 -16.37 -11.30
C VAL A 239 -7.49 -17.45 -12.33
N THR A 240 -8.53 -18.12 -12.80
CA THR A 240 -8.49 -18.93 -14.03
C THR A 240 -9.55 -18.42 -14.99
N ASN A 241 -9.13 -18.11 -16.23
CA ASN A 241 -10.00 -17.63 -17.29
C ASN A 241 -10.08 -18.65 -18.41
N VAL A 242 -11.28 -18.84 -18.98
CA VAL A 242 -11.57 -19.80 -20.05
C VAL A 242 -12.26 -19.11 -21.23
N PRO A 243 -12.00 -19.50 -22.49
CA PRO A 243 -12.68 -18.91 -23.65
C PRO A 243 -14.21 -19.03 -23.54
N VAL A 244 -14.92 -17.91 -23.73
CA VAL A 244 -16.39 -17.86 -23.65
C VAL A 244 -17.02 -18.59 -24.85
N VAL A 245 -16.39 -18.46 -26.02
CA VAL A 245 -16.72 -19.18 -27.25
C VAL A 245 -15.44 -19.82 -27.80
N PRO A 246 -15.44 -21.10 -28.21
CA PRO A 246 -14.25 -21.75 -28.77
C PRO A 246 -13.68 -20.98 -29.97
N GLY A 247 -12.39 -20.63 -29.90
CA GLY A 247 -11.70 -19.85 -30.94
C GLY A 247 -11.86 -18.33 -30.84
N SER A 248 -12.63 -17.81 -29.89
CA SER A 248 -12.66 -16.36 -29.59
C SER A 248 -11.46 -15.93 -28.74
N SER A 249 -11.09 -14.64 -28.82
CA SER A 249 -10.18 -14.00 -27.88
C SER A 249 -10.83 -13.65 -26.54
N ALA A 250 -12.17 -13.58 -26.50
CA ALA A 250 -12.93 -13.33 -25.28
C ALA A 250 -12.85 -14.54 -24.34
N THR A 251 -12.22 -14.37 -23.19
CA THR A 251 -12.23 -15.34 -22.08
C THR A 251 -13.01 -14.78 -20.91
N ALA A 252 -13.36 -15.58 -19.90
CA ALA A 252 -13.96 -15.07 -18.67
C ALA A 252 -13.57 -15.93 -17.46
N THR A 253 -13.53 -15.32 -16.29
CA THR A 253 -13.06 -15.98 -15.06
C THR A 253 -14.06 -17.04 -14.57
N ASN A 254 -13.59 -18.29 -14.41
CA ASN A 254 -14.40 -19.41 -13.88
C ASN A 254 -13.89 -19.97 -12.54
N LYS A 255 -12.73 -19.49 -12.06
CA LYS A 255 -12.15 -19.82 -10.76
C LYS A 255 -11.40 -18.63 -10.19
N ILE A 256 -11.55 -18.42 -8.88
CA ILE A 256 -10.78 -17.46 -8.09
C ILE A 256 -10.21 -18.21 -6.89
N THR A 257 -8.93 -18.05 -6.61
CA THR A 257 -8.26 -18.56 -5.40
C THR A 257 -7.54 -17.41 -4.71
N ILE A 258 -7.80 -17.22 -3.42
CA ILE A 258 -7.20 -16.17 -2.58
C ILE A 258 -6.48 -16.86 -1.44
N ILE A 259 -5.18 -16.62 -1.31
CA ILE A 259 -4.35 -17.12 -0.22
C ILE A 259 -3.96 -15.93 0.66
N PHE A 260 -4.54 -15.89 1.85
CA PHE A 260 -4.09 -15.02 2.93
C PHE A 260 -2.84 -15.67 3.55
N LYS A 261 -1.67 -15.07 3.31
CA LYS A 261 -0.39 -15.58 3.81
C LYS A 261 -0.35 -15.46 5.34
N PRO A 262 0.37 -16.35 6.05
CA PRO A 262 0.40 -16.34 7.51
C PRO A 262 0.95 -15.01 8.04
N TYR A 263 0.38 -14.51 9.13
CA TYR A 263 0.78 -13.27 9.76
C TYR A 263 1.13 -13.51 11.24
N GLU A 264 2.41 -13.34 11.57
CA GLU A 264 2.95 -13.65 12.89
C GLU A 264 2.17 -12.96 14.02
N GLY A 265 1.86 -13.73 15.08
CA GLY A 265 1.09 -13.23 16.21
C GLY A 265 -0.38 -12.90 15.93
N CYS A 266 -0.91 -13.21 14.74
CA CYS A 266 -2.32 -12.95 14.42
C CYS A 266 -3.09 -14.13 13.79
N MET A 267 -2.58 -14.75 12.71
CA MET A 267 -3.24 -15.89 12.07
C MET A 267 -2.32 -16.75 11.21
N ASP A 268 -2.59 -18.06 11.18
CA ASP A 268 -2.04 -18.99 10.19
C ASP A 268 -2.59 -18.70 8.79
N GLN A 269 -1.99 -19.29 7.75
CA GLN A 269 -2.48 -19.20 6.38
C GLN A 269 -3.96 -19.57 6.25
N ARG A 270 -4.70 -18.89 5.37
CA ARG A 270 -6.05 -19.30 4.96
C ARG A 270 -6.24 -19.21 3.45
N VAL A 271 -6.94 -20.19 2.89
CA VAL A 271 -7.23 -20.28 1.46
C VAL A 271 -8.74 -20.17 1.26
N TYR A 272 -9.13 -19.29 0.35
CA TYR A 272 -10.48 -19.22 -0.18
C TYR A 272 -10.45 -19.63 -1.65
N GLN A 273 -11.40 -20.48 -2.07
CA GLN A 273 -11.58 -20.81 -3.48
C GLN A 273 -13.05 -20.74 -3.86
N ALA A 274 -13.31 -20.06 -4.97
CA ALA A 274 -14.60 -20.02 -5.65
C ALA A 274 -14.44 -20.57 -7.08
N VAL A 275 -15.47 -21.24 -7.56
CA VAL A 275 -15.62 -21.63 -8.97
C VAL A 275 -17.02 -21.29 -9.46
N THR A 276 -17.22 -21.28 -10.78
CA THR A 276 -18.57 -21.27 -11.37
C THR A 276 -19.45 -22.33 -10.70
N ASP A 277 -20.64 -21.90 -10.29
CA ASP A 277 -21.69 -22.66 -9.59
C ASP A 277 -21.33 -23.13 -8.16
N ASN A 278 -20.21 -22.69 -7.61
CA ASN A 278 -19.86 -22.86 -6.19
C ASN A 278 -19.05 -21.65 -5.66
N LEU A 279 -19.78 -20.68 -5.10
CA LEU A 279 -19.25 -19.52 -4.39
C LEU A 279 -19.52 -19.68 -2.87
N PRO A 280 -18.63 -20.34 -2.10
CA PRO A 280 -18.87 -20.64 -0.70
C PRO A 280 -18.75 -19.39 0.19
N ALA A 281 -19.46 -19.41 1.33
CA ALA A 281 -19.34 -18.42 2.40
C ALA A 281 -18.27 -18.76 3.46
N ALA A 282 -17.37 -19.69 3.15
CA ALA A 282 -16.35 -20.26 4.04
C ALA A 282 -15.00 -20.43 3.32
N PHE A 283 -13.92 -20.56 4.10
CA PHE A 283 -12.60 -20.98 3.63
C PHE A 283 -12.58 -22.49 3.29
N ASP A 284 -11.48 -22.96 2.70
CA ASP A 284 -11.29 -24.37 2.33
C ASP A 284 -11.32 -25.34 3.53
N ASP A 285 -10.90 -24.87 4.72
CA ASP A 285 -11.04 -25.58 6.00
C ASP A 285 -12.46 -25.55 6.60
N GLY A 286 -13.42 -24.91 5.93
CA GLY A 286 -14.80 -24.74 6.38
C GLY A 286 -15.01 -23.64 7.41
N THR A 287 -13.98 -22.88 7.81
CA THR A 287 -14.13 -21.75 8.73
C THR A 287 -14.71 -20.51 8.04
N VAL A 288 -15.46 -19.69 8.78
CA VAL A 288 -16.07 -18.44 8.26
C VAL A 288 -15.34 -17.19 8.80
N SER A 289 -14.63 -17.32 9.91
CA SER A 289 -13.80 -16.26 10.50
C SER A 289 -12.69 -16.82 11.38
N ASN A 290 -11.54 -16.15 11.41
CA ASN A 290 -10.41 -16.48 12.28
C ASN A 290 -9.92 -15.22 13.05
N GLY A 291 -9.30 -15.44 14.21
CA GLY A 291 -8.73 -14.42 15.09
C GLY A 291 -9.05 -14.67 16.57
N VAL A 292 -8.01 -14.93 17.37
CA VAL A 292 -8.10 -15.12 18.83
C VAL A 292 -7.44 -13.94 19.54
N SER A 293 -8.09 -12.78 19.49
CA SER A 293 -7.79 -11.60 20.31
C SER A 293 -9.04 -10.74 20.51
N GLY A 294 -8.96 -9.67 21.30
CA GLY A 294 -10.10 -8.98 21.92
C GLY A 294 -11.16 -8.45 20.96
N LYS A 295 -12.32 -9.12 20.88
CA LYS A 295 -13.58 -8.69 20.23
C LYS A 295 -13.56 -8.40 18.72
N VAL A 296 -12.40 -8.27 18.08
CA VAL A 296 -12.27 -7.93 16.65
C VAL A 296 -11.89 -9.17 15.86
N ARG A 297 -12.67 -9.52 14.83
CA ARG A 297 -12.32 -10.59 13.87
C ARG A 297 -11.14 -10.12 13.03
N ALA A 298 -10.06 -10.90 12.96
CA ALA A 298 -8.89 -10.57 12.15
C ALA A 298 -9.19 -10.76 10.65
N LEU A 299 -9.78 -11.92 10.32
CA LEU A 299 -10.20 -12.30 8.97
C LEU A 299 -11.61 -12.91 9.05
N TRP A 300 -12.52 -12.48 8.18
CA TRP A 300 -13.85 -13.09 8.06
C TRP A 300 -14.46 -12.96 6.66
N ILE A 301 -15.39 -13.85 6.36
CA ILE A 301 -16.23 -13.83 5.16
C ILE A 301 -17.64 -13.34 5.56
N SER A 302 -18.25 -12.55 4.68
CA SER A 302 -19.61 -12.03 4.80
C SER A 302 -20.39 -12.36 3.53
N GLU A 303 -21.31 -13.32 3.60
CA GLU A 303 -22.24 -13.57 2.50
C GLU A 303 -23.26 -12.43 2.40
N ARG A 304 -23.40 -11.87 1.19
CA ARG A 304 -24.33 -10.77 0.87
C ARG A 304 -25.50 -11.22 0.01
N SER A 305 -25.31 -12.28 -0.76
CA SER A 305 -26.38 -12.95 -1.52
C SER A 305 -26.02 -14.43 -1.64
N PRO A 306 -26.85 -15.35 -1.12
CA PRO A 306 -26.58 -16.79 -1.10
C PRO A 306 -26.01 -17.32 -2.41
N GLY A 307 -24.80 -17.87 -2.35
CA GLY A 307 -24.09 -18.47 -3.49
C GLY A 307 -23.80 -17.54 -4.68
N ARG A 308 -23.96 -16.21 -4.53
CA ARG A 308 -23.80 -15.23 -5.64
C ARG A 308 -22.96 -14.00 -5.31
N HIS A 309 -22.82 -13.63 -4.03
CA HIS A 309 -22.03 -12.48 -3.62
C HIS A 309 -21.49 -12.67 -2.20
N VAL A 310 -20.16 -12.68 -2.07
CA VAL A 310 -19.45 -12.71 -0.78
C VAL A 310 -18.42 -11.58 -0.70
N GLU A 311 -18.17 -11.11 0.51
CA GLU A 311 -17.10 -10.15 0.84
C GLU A 311 -16.14 -10.79 1.84
N LEU A 312 -14.84 -10.75 1.55
CA LEU A 312 -13.77 -11.21 2.44
C LEU A 312 -13.07 -9.98 3.03
N HIS A 313 -12.99 -9.91 4.36
CA HIS A 313 -12.41 -8.78 5.07
C HIS A 313 -11.23 -9.23 5.93
N ALA A 314 -10.04 -8.73 5.62
CA ALA A 314 -8.80 -9.02 6.32
C ALA A 314 -8.36 -7.79 7.12
N GLY A 315 -9.01 -7.55 8.26
CA GLY A 315 -8.80 -6.39 9.14
C GLY A 315 -7.38 -6.25 9.70
N TYR A 316 -6.60 -7.33 9.74
CA TYR A 316 -5.19 -7.33 10.16
C TYR A 316 -4.21 -6.72 9.12
N ILE A 317 -4.65 -6.59 7.86
CA ILE A 317 -3.94 -5.95 6.74
C ILE A 317 -4.79 -4.91 5.99
N GLY A 318 -5.98 -4.56 6.50
CA GLY A 318 -6.87 -3.55 5.90
C GLY A 318 -7.47 -3.94 4.54
N VAL A 319 -7.26 -5.18 4.08
CA VAL A 319 -7.71 -5.65 2.76
C VAL A 319 -9.21 -5.98 2.78
N THR A 320 -9.89 -5.71 1.66
CA THR A 320 -11.25 -6.17 1.40
C THR A 320 -11.34 -6.70 -0.02
N VAL A 321 -11.90 -7.89 -0.20
CA VAL A 321 -12.11 -8.53 -1.51
C VAL A 321 -13.59 -8.83 -1.68
N ILE A 322 -14.17 -8.43 -2.81
CA ILE A 322 -15.53 -8.79 -3.21
C ILE A 322 -15.42 -9.85 -4.30
N VAL A 323 -16.19 -10.93 -4.16
CA VAL A 323 -16.36 -11.95 -5.20
C VAL A 323 -17.85 -12.12 -5.50
N ARG A 324 -18.21 -12.14 -6.78
CA ARG A 324 -19.57 -12.46 -7.24
C ARG A 324 -19.57 -13.52 -8.33
N GLN A 325 -20.66 -14.27 -8.44
CA GLN A 325 -21.00 -15.01 -9.65
C GLN A 325 -22.14 -14.30 -10.38
N LEU A 326 -21.94 -14.04 -11.67
CA LEU A 326 -22.88 -13.35 -12.54
C LEU A 326 -22.98 -14.15 -13.85
N GLY A 327 -24.16 -14.72 -14.10
CA GLY A 327 -24.32 -15.79 -15.08
C GLY A 327 -23.41 -16.98 -14.74
N ARG A 328 -22.52 -17.33 -15.67
CA ARG A 328 -21.59 -18.45 -15.56
C ARG A 328 -20.17 -18.06 -15.11
N TYR A 329 -19.92 -16.77 -14.87
CA TYR A 329 -18.57 -16.25 -14.64
C TYR A 329 -18.46 -15.51 -13.32
N LEU A 330 -17.22 -15.39 -12.82
CA LEU A 330 -16.91 -14.73 -11.57
C LEU A 330 -16.38 -13.31 -11.83
N THR A 331 -16.76 -12.36 -10.97
CA THR A 331 -16.13 -11.03 -10.93
C THR A 331 -15.42 -10.83 -9.60
N LEU A 332 -14.32 -10.07 -9.63
CA LEU A 332 -13.47 -9.78 -8.48
C LEU A 332 -13.28 -8.27 -8.34
N ALA A 333 -13.33 -7.76 -7.12
CA ALA A 333 -12.80 -6.44 -6.79
C ALA A 333 -11.99 -6.48 -5.49
N VAL A 334 -10.89 -5.72 -5.42
CA VAL A 334 -9.96 -5.71 -4.28
C VAL A 334 -9.68 -4.27 -3.87
N ARG A 335 -9.77 -4.00 -2.57
CA ARG A 335 -9.19 -2.82 -1.90
C ARG A 335 -8.04 -3.27 -1.01
N ILE A 336 -6.89 -2.62 -1.16
CA ILE A 336 -5.64 -2.93 -0.43
C ILE A 336 -4.94 -1.62 -0.03
N PRO A 337 -4.26 -1.54 1.12
CA PRO A 337 -3.40 -0.40 1.41
C PRO A 337 -2.23 -0.30 0.43
N GLU A 338 -1.85 0.92 0.06
CA GLU A 338 -0.78 1.20 -0.90
C GLU A 338 0.56 0.58 -0.49
N GLU A 339 0.91 0.69 0.79
CA GLU A 339 2.13 0.11 1.37
C GLU A 339 2.20 -1.42 1.20
N LEU A 340 1.07 -2.13 1.26
CA LEU A 340 1.03 -3.59 1.09
C LEU A 340 0.99 -3.97 -0.38
N ALA A 341 0.33 -3.18 -1.23
CA ALA A 341 0.35 -3.36 -2.69
C ALA A 341 1.75 -3.14 -3.31
N GLN A 342 2.66 -2.49 -2.58
CA GLN A 342 4.05 -2.23 -3.00
C GLN A 342 5.08 -3.12 -2.27
N ALA A 343 4.65 -3.96 -1.32
CA ALA A 343 5.51 -4.90 -0.59
C ALA A 343 5.53 -6.28 -1.28
N TYR A 344 6.40 -6.41 -2.28
CA TYR A 344 6.60 -7.64 -3.07
C TYR A 344 8.07 -7.79 -3.47
N ASP A 345 8.52 -9.03 -3.65
CA ASP A 345 9.88 -9.38 -4.02
C ASP A 345 10.12 -9.26 -5.54
N ALA A 346 11.40 -9.11 -5.94
CA ALA A 346 11.80 -8.99 -7.35
C ALA A 346 11.52 -10.25 -8.21
N THR A 347 11.11 -11.36 -7.58
CA THR A 347 10.63 -12.60 -8.24
C THR A 347 9.14 -12.59 -8.55
N GLN A 348 8.40 -11.56 -8.12
CA GLN A 348 6.94 -11.42 -8.24
C GLN A 348 6.57 -10.32 -9.26
N ASP A 349 7.25 -10.30 -10.41
CA ASP A 349 7.11 -9.26 -11.44
C ASP A 349 5.77 -9.31 -12.18
N LEU A 350 5.27 -10.52 -12.43
CA LEU A 350 3.98 -10.78 -13.04
C LEU A 350 2.85 -10.65 -12.00
N GLN A 351 2.28 -9.45 -11.90
CA GLN A 351 1.06 -9.17 -11.12
C GLN A 351 0.11 -8.29 -11.92
N LEU A 352 -1.03 -8.84 -12.35
CA LEU A 352 -1.96 -8.11 -13.23
C LEU A 352 -2.51 -6.83 -12.58
N CYS A 353 -2.84 -6.82 -11.28
CA CYS A 353 -3.33 -5.62 -10.60
C CYS A 353 -2.27 -4.50 -10.49
N LEU A 354 -0.98 -4.84 -10.51
CA LEU A 354 0.11 -3.86 -10.37
C LEU A 354 0.62 -3.36 -11.73
N ASN A 355 0.85 -4.26 -12.68
CA ASN A 355 1.54 -3.97 -13.94
C ASN A 355 0.64 -4.09 -15.19
N GLY A 356 -0.57 -4.64 -15.02
CA GLY A 356 -1.46 -4.97 -16.12
C GLY A 356 -1.07 -6.25 -16.84
N CYS A 357 -1.74 -6.53 -17.95
CA CYS A 357 -1.51 -7.72 -18.76
C CYS A 357 -0.24 -7.58 -19.61
N PRO A 358 0.50 -8.68 -19.88
CA PRO A 358 1.59 -8.69 -20.85
C PRO A 358 1.10 -8.20 -22.23
N SER A 359 1.95 -7.52 -23.00
CA SER A 359 1.53 -6.90 -24.27
C SER A 359 0.97 -7.88 -25.31
N GLY A 360 1.38 -9.16 -25.29
CA GLY A 360 0.83 -10.21 -26.15
C GLY A 360 -0.53 -10.76 -25.71
N GLU A 361 -0.96 -10.47 -24.48
CA GLU A 361 -2.26 -10.87 -23.93
C GLU A 361 -3.29 -9.73 -23.97
N ARG A 362 -2.93 -8.54 -24.50
CA ARG A 362 -3.85 -7.39 -24.60
C ARG A 362 -4.67 -7.45 -25.88
N ILE A 363 -5.97 -7.19 -25.73
CA ILE A 363 -6.94 -7.04 -26.80
C ILE A 363 -7.11 -5.54 -27.16
N ASP A 364 -6.79 -4.64 -26.22
CA ASP A 364 -6.84 -3.19 -26.44
C ASP A 364 -5.64 -2.67 -27.28
N GLN A 365 -5.93 -1.83 -28.27
CA GLN A 365 -4.88 -1.10 -29.00
C GLN A 365 -4.55 0.19 -28.24
N ALA A 366 -3.62 0.09 -27.30
CA ALA A 366 -3.07 1.22 -26.53
C ALA A 366 -4.15 2.07 -25.81
N GLY A 367 -5.10 1.42 -25.15
CA GLY A 367 -6.22 2.05 -24.45
C GLY A 367 -7.42 2.41 -25.32
N HIS A 368 -7.45 1.98 -26.59
CA HIS A 368 -8.69 1.83 -27.34
C HIS A 368 -9.19 0.38 -27.23
N LEU A 369 -10.42 0.21 -26.75
CA LEU A 369 -11.24 -0.97 -27.04
C LEU A 369 -11.69 -0.87 -28.52
N PRO A 370 -11.20 -1.73 -29.44
CA PRO A 370 -11.69 -1.73 -30.80
C PRO A 370 -13.06 -2.40 -30.83
N LEU A 371 -14.14 -1.61 -30.73
CA LEU A 371 -15.50 -2.13 -30.88
C LEU A 371 -15.61 -2.87 -32.23
N PRO A 372 -16.03 -4.15 -32.26
CA PRO A 372 -16.14 -4.91 -33.50
C PRO A 372 -17.05 -4.20 -34.52
N LEU A 373 -16.47 -3.79 -35.66
CA LEU A 373 -17.20 -3.11 -36.75
C LEU A 373 -18.24 -4.04 -37.41
N SER A 374 -18.11 -5.34 -37.20
CA SER A 374 -19.10 -6.38 -37.44
C SER A 374 -19.00 -7.42 -36.32
N PRO A 375 -20.09 -8.12 -35.96
CA PRO A 375 -20.00 -9.26 -35.05
C PRO A 375 -19.04 -10.32 -35.63
N PRO A 376 -18.27 -11.04 -34.79
CA PRO A 376 -17.53 -12.20 -35.26
C PRO A 376 -18.50 -13.19 -35.90
N ALA A 377 -18.16 -13.71 -37.08
CA ALA A 377 -19.04 -14.57 -37.86
C ALA A 377 -19.17 -15.95 -37.22
N LEU A 378 -20.08 -16.08 -36.24
CA LEU A 378 -20.48 -17.34 -35.62
C LEU A 378 -20.93 -18.32 -36.70
N GLY A 379 -20.05 -19.28 -37.03
CA GLY A 379 -20.28 -20.44 -37.88
C GLY A 379 -21.29 -20.25 -39.02
N LEU A 380 -20.96 -19.45 -40.04
CA LEU A 380 -21.84 -19.20 -41.20
C LEU A 380 -21.89 -20.40 -42.18
N GLN A 381 -22.06 -21.62 -41.63
CA GLN A 381 -22.34 -22.84 -42.36
C GLN A 381 -23.59 -23.52 -41.78
N GLN A 382 -24.61 -23.66 -42.63
CA GLN A 382 -25.79 -24.52 -42.43
C GLN A 382 -26.80 -24.13 -41.34
N LEU A 383 -27.45 -22.96 -41.50
CA LEU A 383 -28.91 -22.90 -41.28
C LEU A 383 -29.65 -22.58 -42.58
N ARG A 384 -30.07 -23.65 -43.25
CA ARG A 384 -30.89 -23.63 -44.47
C ARG A 384 -32.32 -23.22 -44.10
N ARG A 385 -32.64 -21.95 -44.28
CA ARG A 385 -33.94 -21.27 -44.06
C ARG A 385 -35.17 -22.22 -44.11
N PRO A 386 -35.74 -22.60 -42.95
CA PRO A 386 -37.07 -23.19 -42.89
C PRO A 386 -38.14 -22.11 -43.03
N SER A 387 -39.22 -22.41 -43.76
CA SER A 387 -40.37 -21.51 -43.88
C SER A 387 -41.30 -21.62 -42.68
N TYR A 388 -41.83 -20.47 -42.25
CA TYR A 388 -43.12 -20.27 -41.57
C TYR A 388 -43.75 -21.50 -40.87
N SER A 389 -43.63 -21.58 -39.55
CA SER A 389 -44.43 -22.47 -38.69
C SER A 389 -44.55 -21.85 -37.31
N SER A 390 -45.76 -21.84 -36.74
CA SER A 390 -46.03 -21.36 -35.38
C SER A 390 -46.02 -22.51 -34.37
N LEU A 391 -46.02 -22.16 -33.08
CA LEU A 391 -46.19 -23.06 -31.92
C LEU A 391 -45.08 -24.10 -31.67
N THR A 392 -44.12 -23.71 -30.83
CA THR A 392 -43.77 -24.50 -29.63
C THR A 392 -43.04 -23.61 -28.62
N GLN A 393 -43.55 -23.52 -27.39
CA GLN A 393 -42.81 -22.91 -26.28
C GLN A 393 -41.95 -23.98 -25.59
N ALA A 394 -40.64 -23.89 -25.75
CA ALA A 394 -39.65 -24.58 -24.92
C ALA A 394 -38.46 -23.64 -24.74
N SER A 395 -38.18 -23.24 -23.49
CA SER A 395 -37.12 -22.29 -23.18
C SER A 395 -35.80 -23.01 -22.86
N PRO A 396 -34.72 -22.82 -23.65
CA PRO A 396 -33.37 -23.24 -23.27
C PRO A 396 -32.70 -22.14 -22.43
N TYR A 397 -32.04 -22.53 -21.34
CA TYR A 397 -31.23 -21.60 -20.54
C TYR A 397 -30.07 -21.03 -21.36
N GLY A 398 -29.90 -19.70 -21.37
CA GLY A 398 -28.71 -19.03 -21.92
C GLY A 398 -28.72 -18.86 -23.45
N ALA A 399 -29.69 -18.11 -23.99
CA ALA A 399 -29.67 -17.70 -25.39
C ALA A 399 -28.58 -16.64 -25.65
N SER A 400 -27.43 -17.06 -26.21
CA SER A 400 -26.47 -16.12 -26.81
C SER A 400 -27.14 -15.44 -28.02
N GLN A 401 -27.15 -14.12 -28.04
CA GLN A 401 -27.80 -13.30 -29.05
C GLN A 401 -26.77 -12.57 -29.90
N VAL A 402 -26.95 -12.57 -31.22
CA VAL A 402 -26.13 -11.75 -32.13
C VAL A 402 -26.54 -10.29 -31.98
N PHE A 403 -25.75 -9.51 -31.25
CA PHE A 403 -25.95 -8.07 -31.12
C PHE A 403 -25.34 -7.30 -32.30
N GLY A 404 -26.08 -6.31 -32.81
CA GLY A 404 -25.49 -5.20 -33.57
C GLY A 404 -25.04 -4.08 -32.62
N VAL A 405 -24.11 -3.23 -33.06
CA VAL A 405 -23.47 -2.20 -32.22
C VAL A 405 -24.46 -1.31 -31.46
N GLU A 406 -25.53 -0.83 -32.12
CA GLU A 406 -26.53 0.00 -31.43
C GLU A 406 -27.43 -0.80 -30.47
N GLY A 407 -27.73 -2.07 -30.77
CA GLY A 407 -28.48 -2.95 -29.87
C GLY A 407 -27.69 -3.30 -28.60
N ALA A 408 -26.38 -3.52 -28.72
CA ALA A 408 -25.49 -3.67 -27.57
C ALA A 408 -25.44 -2.38 -26.72
N LYS A 409 -25.26 -1.22 -27.36
CA LYS A 409 -25.30 0.10 -26.69
C LYS A 409 -26.62 0.35 -25.98
N GLU A 410 -27.75 0.01 -26.59
CA GLU A 410 -29.08 0.16 -25.97
C GLU A 410 -29.24 -0.76 -24.76
N ARG A 411 -28.93 -2.05 -24.91
CA ARG A 411 -28.98 -3.05 -23.83
C ARG A 411 -28.12 -2.66 -22.62
N CYS A 412 -26.93 -2.10 -22.85
CA CYS A 412 -26.05 -1.62 -21.80
C CYS A 412 -26.57 -0.35 -21.12
N ARG A 413 -27.18 0.57 -21.88
CA ARG A 413 -27.67 1.87 -21.37
C ARG A 413 -28.78 1.74 -20.33
N GLU A 414 -29.54 0.64 -20.34
CA GLU A 414 -30.55 0.30 -19.32
C GLU A 414 -30.00 0.27 -17.88
N GLN A 415 -28.71 -0.02 -17.70
CA GLN A 415 -28.05 -0.10 -16.38
C GLN A 415 -26.83 0.84 -16.27
N LEU A 416 -26.23 1.21 -17.40
CA LEU A 416 -25.00 2.00 -17.49
C LEU A 416 -25.27 3.27 -18.33
N GLU A 417 -25.97 4.23 -17.73
CA GLU A 417 -26.33 5.52 -18.36
C GLU A 417 -25.09 6.32 -18.81
N VAL A 418 -24.01 6.26 -18.01
CA VAL A 418 -22.76 6.97 -18.25
C VAL A 418 -21.88 6.16 -19.21
N GLN A 419 -21.51 6.76 -20.34
CA GLN A 419 -20.61 6.16 -21.35
C GLN A 419 -19.14 6.23 -20.90
N ASP A 420 -18.84 5.57 -19.77
CA ASP A 420 -17.50 5.34 -19.24
C ASP A 420 -16.97 3.95 -19.64
N ILE A 421 -15.79 3.57 -19.14
CA ILE A 421 -15.19 2.25 -19.35
C ILE A 421 -16.16 1.08 -19.09
N TYR A 422 -17.06 1.13 -18.11
CA TYR A 422 -17.96 0.02 -17.78
C TYR A 422 -19.06 -0.13 -18.85
N PHE A 423 -19.58 0.99 -19.36
CA PHE A 423 -20.48 0.97 -20.52
C PHE A 423 -19.78 0.41 -21.76
N HIS A 424 -18.57 0.90 -22.08
CA HIS A 424 -17.82 0.44 -23.25
C HIS A 424 -17.38 -1.03 -23.15
N SER A 425 -17.11 -1.51 -21.93
CA SER A 425 -16.87 -2.92 -21.61
C SER A 425 -18.10 -3.77 -21.91
N CYS A 426 -19.26 -3.42 -21.34
CA CYS A 426 -20.54 -4.09 -21.62
C CYS A 426 -20.85 -4.16 -23.12
N VAL A 427 -20.62 -3.08 -23.87
CA VAL A 427 -20.84 -3.07 -25.33
C VAL A 427 -19.86 -3.98 -26.06
N PHE A 428 -18.62 -4.09 -25.58
CA PHE A 428 -17.62 -5.01 -26.13
C PHE A 428 -18.01 -6.48 -25.83
N ASP A 429 -18.24 -6.83 -24.56
CA ASP A 429 -18.69 -8.15 -24.09
C ASP A 429 -19.89 -8.68 -24.92
N LEU A 430 -20.92 -7.85 -25.13
CA LEU A 430 -22.12 -8.24 -25.89
C LEU A 430 -21.82 -8.47 -27.38
N LEU A 431 -20.84 -7.76 -27.96
CA LEU A 431 -20.43 -7.92 -29.36
C LEU A 431 -19.45 -9.09 -29.56
N THR A 432 -18.66 -9.46 -28.55
CA THR A 432 -17.70 -10.58 -28.62
C THR A 432 -18.29 -11.92 -28.21
N THR A 433 -19.30 -11.95 -27.32
CA THR A 433 -19.85 -13.19 -26.72
C THR A 433 -21.34 -13.42 -26.98
N GLY A 434 -22.13 -12.35 -27.14
CA GLY A 434 -23.59 -12.42 -27.18
C GLY A 434 -24.28 -12.78 -25.85
N ASP A 435 -23.55 -12.89 -24.73
CA ASP A 435 -24.12 -13.27 -23.42
C ASP A 435 -24.59 -12.04 -22.62
N VAL A 436 -25.91 -11.90 -22.46
CA VAL A 436 -26.55 -10.80 -21.72
C VAL A 436 -26.18 -10.71 -20.23
N ASN A 437 -25.58 -11.75 -19.64
CA ASN A 437 -25.09 -11.69 -18.25
C ASN A 437 -23.97 -10.66 -18.08
N PHE A 438 -23.20 -10.35 -19.13
CA PHE A 438 -22.12 -9.37 -19.05
C PHE A 438 -22.60 -7.93 -18.80
N THR A 439 -23.83 -7.59 -19.20
CA THR A 439 -24.45 -6.31 -18.80
C THR A 439 -24.55 -6.19 -17.28
N VAL A 440 -24.89 -7.27 -16.59
CA VAL A 440 -24.94 -7.33 -15.12
C VAL A 440 -23.53 -7.38 -14.51
N ALA A 441 -22.56 -8.02 -15.19
CA ALA A 441 -21.15 -8.03 -14.78
C ALA A 441 -20.54 -6.62 -14.76
N ALA A 442 -20.68 -5.87 -15.85
CA ALA A 442 -20.17 -4.50 -15.96
C ALA A 442 -20.86 -3.54 -14.96
N TYR A 443 -22.18 -3.66 -14.77
CA TYR A 443 -22.90 -2.90 -13.74
C TYR A 443 -22.40 -3.23 -12.32
N SER A 444 -22.24 -4.52 -12.00
CA SER A 444 -21.78 -4.97 -10.69
C SER A 444 -20.35 -4.51 -10.39
N ALA A 445 -19.45 -4.57 -11.38
CA ALA A 445 -18.09 -4.08 -11.26
C ALA A 445 -18.02 -2.56 -11.07
N GLN A 446 -18.91 -1.80 -11.71
CA GLN A 446 -19.08 -0.38 -11.43
C GLN A 446 -19.50 -0.15 -9.96
N LYS A 447 -20.41 -0.95 -9.41
CA LYS A 447 -20.83 -0.84 -8.00
C LYS A 447 -19.75 -1.28 -7.01
N ASP A 448 -18.88 -2.22 -7.38
CA ASP A 448 -17.72 -2.58 -6.56
C ASP A 448 -16.67 -1.46 -6.54
N MET A 449 -16.46 -0.80 -7.66
CA MET A 449 -15.63 0.40 -7.73
C MET A 449 -16.25 1.55 -6.89
N GLU A 450 -17.56 1.80 -6.99
CA GLU A 450 -18.24 2.82 -6.15
C GLU A 450 -18.20 2.48 -4.65
N SER A 451 -18.06 1.21 -4.27
CA SER A 451 -17.96 0.74 -2.88
C SER A 451 -16.52 0.79 -2.32
N LEU A 452 -15.54 0.38 -3.12
CA LEU A 452 -14.17 0.13 -2.66
C LEU A 452 -13.16 1.22 -3.07
N HIS A 453 -13.40 1.98 -4.14
CA HIS A 453 -12.41 2.90 -4.69
C HIS A 453 -12.34 4.21 -3.88
N PRO A 454 -11.20 4.56 -3.27
CA PRO A 454 -11.13 5.65 -2.30
C PRO A 454 -11.22 7.06 -2.91
N HIS A 455 -10.89 7.22 -4.20
CA HIS A 455 -10.84 8.52 -4.88
C HIS A 455 -12.02 8.68 -5.85
N ARG A 456 -13.08 9.37 -5.39
CA ARG A 456 -14.32 9.58 -6.15
C ARG A 456 -14.11 10.31 -7.48
N ASP A 457 -13.11 11.18 -7.52
CA ASP A 457 -12.61 11.89 -8.70
C ASP A 457 -12.11 10.96 -9.81
N ARG A 458 -11.64 9.75 -9.46
CA ARG A 458 -11.13 8.75 -10.40
C ARG A 458 -12.13 7.65 -10.75
N TRP A 459 -13.33 7.67 -10.18
CA TRP A 459 -14.33 6.61 -10.39
C TRP A 459 -14.63 6.38 -11.88
N ARG A 460 -14.83 7.47 -12.64
CA ARG A 460 -15.13 7.47 -14.07
C ARG A 460 -13.84 7.57 -14.89
N ILE A 461 -13.60 6.60 -15.77
CA ILE A 461 -12.55 6.65 -16.80
C ILE A 461 -13.27 6.66 -18.15
N TYR A 462 -12.90 7.59 -19.03
CA TYR A 462 -13.49 7.73 -20.36
C TYR A 462 -12.48 7.33 -21.45
N PRO A 463 -12.91 6.71 -22.57
CA PRO A 463 -12.01 6.41 -23.69
C PRO A 463 -11.35 7.66 -24.26
N ARG A 464 -10.15 7.51 -24.84
CA ARG A 464 -9.38 8.59 -25.48
C ARG A 464 -9.96 9.02 -26.84
N GLY A 465 -11.18 9.55 -26.81
CA GLY A 465 -11.88 10.15 -27.97
C GLY A 465 -12.96 11.15 -27.58
N SER A 466 -13.70 10.90 -26.48
CA SER A 466 -14.78 11.78 -26.01
C SER A 466 -14.30 13.18 -25.55
N ALA A 467 -13.04 13.31 -25.16
CA ALA A 467 -12.43 14.58 -24.73
C ALA A 467 -12.17 15.59 -25.87
N ILE A 468 -12.26 15.19 -27.15
CA ILE A 468 -11.99 16.08 -28.28
C ILE A 468 -13.20 16.95 -28.62
N SER A 469 -14.42 16.45 -28.37
CA SER A 469 -15.69 17.11 -28.73
C SER A 469 -15.90 18.47 -28.07
N THR A 470 -15.42 18.66 -26.84
CA THR A 470 -15.57 19.92 -26.09
C THR A 470 -14.59 21.00 -26.54
N LEU A 471 -13.35 20.64 -26.87
CA LEU A 471 -12.32 21.58 -27.33
C LEU A 471 -12.58 22.09 -28.76
N HIS A 472 -13.13 21.27 -29.65
CA HIS A 472 -13.34 21.71 -31.03
C HIS A 472 -14.45 22.76 -31.16
N SER A 473 -15.50 22.70 -30.33
CA SER A 473 -16.59 23.68 -30.31
C SER A 473 -16.10 25.11 -30.02
N GLY A 474 -15.24 25.27 -29.00
CA GLY A 474 -14.61 26.57 -28.69
C GLY A 474 -13.75 27.11 -29.84
N SER A 475 -13.05 26.23 -30.56
CA SER A 475 -12.19 26.62 -31.69
C SER A 475 -12.95 27.23 -32.88
N HIS A 476 -14.23 26.88 -33.07
CA HIS A 476 -15.06 27.47 -34.13
C HIS A 476 -15.57 28.86 -33.73
N LEU A 477 -16.04 29.01 -32.48
CA LEU A 477 -16.56 30.27 -31.97
C LEU A 477 -15.47 31.36 -31.92
N ILE A 478 -14.26 31.02 -31.47
CA ILE A 478 -13.11 31.93 -31.45
C ILE A 478 -12.74 32.39 -32.87
N LYS A 479 -12.79 31.50 -33.86
CA LYS A 479 -12.54 31.86 -35.28
C LYS A 479 -13.62 32.79 -35.83
N GLN A 480 -14.89 32.59 -35.49
CA GLN A 480 -15.97 33.51 -35.89
C GLN A 480 -15.82 34.89 -35.24
N PHE A 481 -15.50 34.97 -33.95
CA PHE A 481 -15.23 36.25 -33.28
C PHE A 481 -14.00 36.97 -33.86
N ALA A 482 -12.91 36.25 -34.15
CA ALA A 482 -11.74 36.82 -34.79
C ALA A 482 -12.05 37.36 -36.21
N LEU A 483 -12.82 36.62 -37.01
CA LEU A 483 -13.23 37.06 -38.35
C LEU A 483 -14.14 38.29 -38.29
N LEU A 484 -15.13 38.30 -37.39
CA LEU A 484 -16.02 39.45 -37.18
C LEU A 484 -15.26 40.69 -36.70
N LEU A 485 -14.27 40.53 -35.81
CA LEU A 485 -13.42 41.63 -35.34
C LEU A 485 -12.57 42.20 -36.49
N VAL A 486 -11.98 41.35 -37.33
CA VAL A 486 -11.23 41.79 -38.52
C VAL A 486 -12.14 42.53 -39.51
N CYS A 487 -13.33 42.00 -39.79
CA CYS A 487 -14.32 42.67 -40.66
C CYS A 487 -14.73 44.04 -40.11
N ALA A 488 -15.02 44.14 -38.81
CA ALA A 488 -15.38 45.40 -38.15
C ALA A 488 -14.24 46.44 -38.19
N LEU A 489 -12.98 46.00 -37.99
CA LEU A 489 -11.82 46.87 -38.11
C LEU A 489 -11.58 47.33 -39.55
N SER A 490 -11.74 46.47 -40.56
CA SER A 490 -11.66 46.89 -41.96
C SER A 490 -12.77 47.87 -42.37
N ALA A 491 -13.96 47.76 -41.79
CA ALA A 491 -15.07 48.68 -42.00
C ALA A 491 -14.93 50.02 -41.24
N ALA A 492 -13.91 50.15 -40.37
CA ALA A 492 -13.56 51.37 -39.65
C ALA A 492 -12.27 52.04 -40.18
N LEU A 493 -11.67 51.48 -41.24
CA LEU A 493 -10.50 52.03 -41.95
C LEU A 493 -10.84 52.42 -43.42
N MET A 494 -12.12 52.51 -43.75
CA MET A 494 -12.65 53.07 -45.01
C MET A 494 -13.65 54.19 -44.72
#